data_AF-A0A0B7C1Y5-F1
#
_entry.id   AF-A0A0B7C1Y5-F1
#
_cell.length_a   1.000
_cell.length_b   1.000
_cell.length_c   1.000
_cell.angle_alpha   90.00
_cell.angle_beta   90.00
_cell.angle_gamma   90.00
#
_symmetry.space_group_name_H-M   'P 1'
#
loop_
_entity.id
_entity.type
_entity.pdbx_description
1 polymer ?
#
loop_
_entity_poly.entity_id
_entity_poly.type
_entity_poly.pdbx_seq_one_letter_code
_entity_poly.pdbx_strand_id
1 'polypeptide(L)'
;EVQQQFWRSIQCIVEKDVIRTDRSHPYFRGENNPNIEVLKHILLNYAIANPIMGYTQGMSDLLAPVLAAVQQESEAYWCFTGLMTRTIFVSSPKDSDMDKQLNYLRELLRVTLPKFHYHLKLLGQE
;
A
#
# COMPACT_ATOMS: atom_id res chain seq x y z
N GLU A 1 -8.41 -24.82 -8.99
CA GLU A 1 -9.28 -24.34 -7.89
C GLU A 1 -8.58 -23.31 -7.00
N VAL A 2 -7.49 -23.67 -6.30
CA VAL A 2 -6.75 -22.75 -5.39
C VAL A 2 -6.30 -21.44 -6.05
N GLN A 3 -5.70 -21.51 -7.24
CA GLN A 3 -5.23 -20.32 -7.97
C GLN A 3 -6.39 -19.39 -8.36
N GLN A 4 -7.53 -19.96 -8.73
CA GLN A 4 -8.72 -19.19 -9.11
C GLN A 4 -9.35 -18.48 -7.90
N GLN A 5 -9.29 -19.12 -6.74
CA GLN A 5 -9.74 -18.56 -5.46
C GLN A 5 -8.81 -17.44 -4.97
N PHE A 6 -7.49 -17.62 -5.13
CA PHE A 6 -6.49 -16.57 -4.89
C PHE A 6 -6.76 -15.33 -5.75
N TRP A 7 -6.98 -15.50 -7.06
CA TRP A 7 -7.28 -14.38 -7.97
C TRP A 7 -8.56 -13.64 -7.59
N ARG A 8 -9.63 -14.37 -7.26
CA ARG A 8 -10.88 -13.75 -6.80
C ARG A 8 -10.66 -12.94 -5.52
N SER A 9 -9.85 -13.45 -4.60
CA SER A 9 -9.49 -12.72 -3.38
C SER A 9 -8.77 -11.42 -3.68
N ILE A 10 -7.69 -11.49 -4.49
CA ILE A 10 -6.92 -10.30 -4.89
C ILE A 10 -7.80 -9.27 -5.58
N GLN A 11 -8.61 -9.69 -6.55
CA GLN A 11 -9.51 -8.80 -7.26
C GLN A 11 -10.48 -8.09 -6.31
N CYS A 12 -11.12 -8.83 -5.39
CA CYS A 12 -12.04 -8.26 -4.40
C CYS A 12 -11.35 -7.23 -3.49
N ILE A 13 -10.11 -7.48 -3.08
CA ILE A 13 -9.37 -6.53 -2.21
C ILE A 13 -9.02 -5.27 -3.01
N VAL A 14 -8.49 -5.42 -4.23
CA VAL A 14 -8.16 -4.28 -5.10
C VAL A 14 -9.40 -3.43 -5.36
N GLU A 15 -10.53 -4.05 -5.72
CA GLU A 15 -11.78 -3.33 -5.99
C GLU A 15 -12.27 -2.53 -4.78
N LYS A 16 -12.12 -3.06 -3.56
CA LYS A 16 -12.47 -2.34 -2.33
C LYS A 16 -11.52 -1.18 -2.03
N ASP A 17 -10.25 -1.32 -2.38
CA ASP A 17 -9.24 -0.31 -2.09
C ASP A 17 -9.27 0.86 -3.07
N VAL A 18 -9.44 0.60 -4.37
CA VAL A 18 -9.44 1.66 -5.38
C VAL A 18 -10.61 2.64 -5.21
N ILE A 19 -11.80 2.16 -4.79
CA ILE A 19 -12.98 3.02 -4.60
C ILE A 19 -12.82 4.03 -3.45
N ARG A 20 -11.96 3.71 -2.47
CA ARG A 20 -11.68 4.56 -1.30
C ARG A 20 -10.43 5.43 -1.48
N THR A 21 -9.61 5.18 -2.50
CA THR A 21 -8.31 5.83 -2.68
C THR A 21 -8.46 7.28 -3.16
N ASP A 22 -7.89 8.22 -2.40
CA ASP A 22 -7.68 9.64 -2.74
C ASP A 22 -8.86 10.38 -3.41
N ARG A 23 -10.09 10.09 -3.00
CA ARG A 23 -11.31 10.64 -3.64
C ARG A 23 -11.49 12.15 -3.45
N SER A 24 -10.73 12.78 -2.56
CA SER A 24 -10.64 14.24 -2.43
C SER A 24 -9.71 14.88 -3.46
N HIS A 25 -8.76 14.12 -4.02
CA HIS A 25 -7.79 14.61 -4.98
C HIS A 25 -8.46 14.85 -6.35
N PRO A 26 -8.23 16.00 -7.03
CA PRO A 26 -8.91 16.32 -8.29
C PRO A 26 -8.79 15.24 -9.38
N TYR A 27 -7.63 14.57 -9.44
CA TYR A 27 -7.38 13.49 -10.40
C TYR A 27 -8.27 12.26 -10.21
N PHE A 28 -8.68 11.97 -8.97
CA PHE A 28 -9.46 10.77 -8.60
C PHE A 28 -10.88 11.10 -8.13
N ARG A 29 -11.26 12.37 -8.00
CA ARG A 29 -12.60 12.80 -7.56
C ARG A 29 -13.66 12.51 -8.61
N GLY A 30 -14.91 12.33 -8.16
CA GLY A 30 -16.09 12.19 -9.02
C GLY A 30 -16.51 10.74 -9.25
N GLU A 31 -17.80 10.52 -9.41
CA GLU A 31 -18.35 9.19 -9.74
C GLU A 31 -17.88 8.72 -11.12
N ASN A 32 -17.65 7.42 -11.27
CA ASN A 32 -17.21 6.79 -12.52
C ASN A 32 -15.93 7.43 -13.11
N ASN A 33 -15.00 7.85 -12.27
CA ASN A 33 -13.74 8.46 -12.71
C ASN A 33 -12.85 7.39 -13.41
N PRO A 34 -12.45 7.58 -14.68
CA PRO A 34 -11.68 6.59 -15.43
C PRO A 34 -10.30 6.30 -14.83
N ASN A 35 -9.71 7.25 -14.09
CA ASN A 35 -8.41 7.06 -13.44
C ASN A 35 -8.46 6.04 -12.30
N ILE A 36 -9.64 5.78 -11.73
CA ILE A 36 -9.84 4.70 -10.74
C ILE A 36 -9.73 3.33 -11.43
N GLU A 37 -10.23 3.20 -12.66
CA GLU A 37 -10.07 1.97 -13.45
C GLU A 37 -8.61 1.77 -13.88
N VAL A 38 -7.91 2.84 -14.26
CA VAL A 38 -6.46 2.77 -14.54
C VAL A 38 -5.69 2.33 -13.29
N LEU A 39 -6.02 2.88 -12.12
CA LEU A 39 -5.43 2.47 -10.84
C LEU A 39 -5.66 0.97 -10.59
N LYS A 40 -6.88 0.49 -10.81
CA LYS A 40 -7.24 -0.93 -10.71
C LYS A 40 -6.44 -1.81 -11.67
N HIS A 41 -6.32 -1.44 -12.94
CA HIS A 41 -5.59 -2.22 -13.94
C HIS A 41 -4.13 -2.39 -13.58
N ILE A 42 -3.46 -1.31 -13.16
CA ILE A 42 -2.04 -1.36 -12.75
C ILE A 42 -1.86 -2.32 -11.56
N LEU A 43 -2.72 -2.24 -10.54
CA LEU A 43 -2.63 -3.09 -9.35
C LEU A 43 -2.87 -4.57 -9.66
N LEU A 44 -3.85 -4.88 -10.50
CA LEU A 44 -4.12 -6.25 -10.94
C LEU A 44 -2.95 -6.79 -11.77
N ASN A 45 -2.44 -6.00 -12.72
CA ASN A 45 -1.28 -6.38 -13.53
C ASN A 45 -0.03 -6.59 -12.67
N TYR A 46 0.17 -5.78 -11.63
CA TYR A 46 1.27 -5.95 -10.69
C TYR A 46 1.13 -7.27 -9.91
N ALA A 47 -0.07 -7.57 -9.39
CA ALA A 47 -0.31 -8.80 -8.64
C ALA A 47 -0.13 -10.06 -9.51
N ILE A 48 -0.45 -9.97 -10.81
CA ILE A 48 -0.18 -11.02 -11.80
C ILE A 48 1.32 -11.21 -12.01
N ALA A 49 2.07 -10.13 -12.19
CA ALA A 49 3.51 -10.19 -12.40
C ALA A 49 4.29 -10.64 -11.14
N ASN A 50 3.76 -10.38 -9.95
CA ASN A 50 4.44 -10.62 -8.66
C ASN A 50 3.62 -11.51 -7.72
N PRO A 51 3.33 -12.79 -8.07
CA PRO A 51 2.37 -13.62 -7.35
C PRO A 51 2.77 -13.96 -5.90
N ILE A 52 4.05 -13.86 -5.55
CA ILE A 52 4.54 -14.09 -4.17
C ILE A 52 4.11 -12.96 -3.23
N MET A 53 4.12 -11.71 -3.71
CA MET A 53 3.67 -10.55 -2.96
C MET A 53 2.18 -10.29 -3.18
N GLY A 54 1.72 -10.46 -4.42
CA GLY A 54 0.36 -10.18 -4.86
C GLY A 54 0.01 -8.71 -4.67
N TYR A 55 -1.19 -8.50 -4.13
CA TYR A 55 -1.66 -7.20 -3.66
C TYR A 55 -1.85 -7.26 -2.14
N THR A 56 -1.34 -6.25 -1.44
CA THR A 56 -1.59 -6.04 0.00
C THR A 56 -2.27 -4.69 0.18
N GLN A 57 -3.15 -4.61 1.17
CA GLN A 57 -3.89 -3.39 1.49
C GLN A 57 -2.92 -2.21 1.68
N GLY A 58 -3.26 -1.06 1.07
CA GLY A 58 -2.44 0.16 1.10
C GLY A 58 -1.52 0.35 -0.11
N MET A 59 -1.36 -0.67 -0.97
CA MET A 59 -0.64 -0.51 -2.23
C MET A 59 -1.33 0.46 -3.19
N SER A 60 -2.66 0.59 -3.13
CA SER A 60 -3.39 1.61 -3.87
C SER A 60 -2.98 3.03 -3.48
N ASP A 61 -2.77 3.26 -2.18
CA ASP A 61 -2.37 4.55 -1.62
C ASP A 61 -0.91 4.90 -2.02
N LEU A 62 -0.06 3.89 -2.25
CA LEU A 62 1.28 4.08 -2.81
C LEU A 62 1.25 4.41 -4.31
N LEU A 63 0.36 3.77 -5.07
CA LEU A 63 0.25 3.97 -6.51
C LEU A 63 -0.42 5.30 -6.87
N ALA A 64 -1.43 5.73 -6.13
CA ALA A 64 -2.20 6.93 -6.41
C ALA A 64 -1.36 8.19 -6.71
N PRO A 65 -0.38 8.59 -5.88
CA PRO A 65 0.47 9.75 -6.18
C PRO A 65 1.36 9.54 -7.40
N VAL A 66 1.84 8.31 -7.64
CA VAL A 66 2.64 7.98 -8.83
C VAL A 66 1.79 8.16 -10.08
N LEU A 67 0.58 7.61 -10.09
CA LEU A 67 -0.32 7.71 -11.23
C LEU A 67 -0.78 9.16 -11.47
N ALA A 68 -1.08 9.93 -10.41
CA ALA A 68 -1.46 11.33 -10.54
C ALA A 68 -0.33 12.22 -11.11
N ALA A 69 0.94 11.88 -10.82
CA ALA A 69 2.11 12.59 -11.33
C ALA A 69 2.49 12.20 -12.76
N VAL A 70 2.42 10.90 -13.09
CA VAL A 70 2.86 10.36 -14.40
C VAL A 70 1.75 10.43 -15.45
N GLN A 71 0.49 10.23 -15.05
CA GLN A 71 -0.72 10.30 -15.90
C GLN A 71 -0.73 9.37 -17.13
N GLN A 72 0.23 8.44 -17.22
CA GLN A 72 0.32 7.41 -18.24
C GLN A 72 0.40 6.03 -17.58
N GLU A 73 -0.52 5.13 -17.93
CA GLU A 73 -0.68 3.82 -17.28
C GLU A 73 0.60 2.96 -17.29
N SER A 74 1.21 2.80 -18.46
CA SER A 74 2.40 1.95 -18.64
C SER A 74 3.62 2.48 -17.89
N GLU A 75 3.84 3.80 -17.91
CA GLU A 75 4.93 4.44 -17.18
C GLU A 75 4.70 4.36 -15.67
N ALA A 76 3.47 4.65 -15.22
CA ALA A 76 3.09 4.54 -13.82
C ALA A 76 3.27 3.11 -13.29
N TYR A 77 2.97 2.08 -14.10
CA TYR A 77 3.22 0.68 -13.76
C TYR A 77 4.70 0.40 -13.50
N TRP A 78 5.61 0.87 -14.37
CA TRP A 78 7.04 0.65 -14.19
C TRP A 78 7.61 1.46 -13.02
N CYS A 79 7.16 2.70 -12.84
CA CYS A 79 7.50 3.50 -11.67
C CYS A 79 7.05 2.81 -10.38
N PHE A 80 5.82 2.28 -10.35
CA PHE A 80 5.27 1.57 -9.21
C PHE A 80 6.03 0.26 -8.93
N THR A 81 6.34 -0.51 -9.97
CA THR A 81 7.13 -1.75 -9.82
C THR A 81 8.52 -1.45 -9.24
N GLY A 82 9.17 -0.39 -9.73
CA GLY A 82 10.44 0.09 -9.20
C GLY A 82 10.33 0.58 -7.75
N LEU A 83 9.24 1.25 -7.40
CA LEU A 83 8.93 1.64 -6.02
C LEU A 83 8.80 0.40 -5.14
N MET A 84 7.93 -0.55 -5.47
CA MET A 84 7.70 -1.77 -4.68
C MET A 84 8.98 -2.60 -4.47
N THR A 85 9.85 -2.67 -5.47
CA THR A 85 11.14 -3.37 -5.38
C THR A 85 12.10 -2.72 -4.37
N ARG A 86 12.04 -1.39 -4.22
CA ARG A 86 12.87 -0.65 -3.25
C ARG A 86 12.20 -0.54 -1.88
N THR A 87 10.87 -0.56 -1.85
CA THR A 87 10.03 -0.38 -0.66
C THR A 87 9.66 -1.70 -0.01
N ILE A 88 10.43 -2.78 -0.21
CA ILE A 88 10.23 -4.11 0.41
C ILE A 88 10.03 -4.01 1.95
N PHE A 89 10.48 -2.93 2.58
CA PHE A 89 10.31 -2.62 3.99
C PHE A 89 8.89 -2.20 4.45
N VAL A 90 7.99 -1.75 3.57
CA VAL A 90 6.67 -1.18 3.96
C VAL A 90 5.51 -2.14 3.67
N SER A 91 5.71 -3.13 2.81
CA SER A 91 4.63 -3.94 2.25
C SER A 91 4.96 -5.43 2.22
N SER A 92 5.77 -5.89 3.16
CA SER A 92 5.96 -7.33 3.34
C SER A 92 4.62 -7.95 3.75
N PRO A 93 4.21 -9.06 3.11
CA PRO A 93 2.96 -9.75 3.44
C PRO A 93 2.99 -10.44 4.82
N LYS A 94 4.07 -10.24 5.61
CA LYS A 94 4.24 -10.80 6.95
C LYS A 94 4.28 -9.67 7.98
N ASP A 95 3.40 -9.77 8.96
CA ASP A 95 3.32 -8.86 10.12
C ASP A 95 4.68 -8.67 10.82
N SER A 96 5.57 -9.66 10.73
CA SER A 96 6.91 -9.62 11.32
C SER A 96 7.78 -8.45 10.86
N ASP A 97 7.61 -7.96 9.64
CA ASP A 97 8.42 -6.83 9.17
C ASP A 97 7.86 -5.49 9.63
N MET A 98 6.53 -5.36 9.71
CA MET A 98 5.89 -4.21 10.35
C MET A 98 6.26 -4.13 11.83
N ASP A 99 6.27 -5.26 12.54
CA ASP A 99 6.72 -5.34 13.93
C ASP A 99 8.17 -4.85 14.09
N LYS A 100 9.07 -5.19 13.17
CA LYS A 100 10.45 -4.68 13.19
C LYS A 100 10.48 -3.16 13.02
N GLN A 101 9.71 -2.62 12.08
CA GLN A 101 9.65 -1.17 11.88
C GLN A 101 9.10 -0.43 13.10
N LEU A 102 8.04 -0.96 13.73
CA LEU A 102 7.48 -0.41 14.97
C LEU A 102 8.48 -0.50 16.12
N ASN A 103 9.25 -1.58 16.21
CA ASN A 103 10.33 -1.69 17.19
C ASN A 103 11.45 -0.67 16.94
N TYR A 104 11.88 -0.46 15.70
CA TYR A 104 12.86 0.59 15.38
C TYR A 104 12.34 1.97 15.72
N LEU A 105 11.07 2.27 15.39
CA LEU A 105 10.43 3.52 15.77
C LEU A 105 10.40 3.70 17.29
N ARG A 106 10.06 2.66 18.04
CA ARG A 106 10.06 2.68 19.51
C ARG A 106 11.45 2.99 20.07
N GLU A 107 12.50 2.34 19.55
CA GLU A 107 13.88 2.61 19.99
C GLU A 107 14.35 4.01 19.62
N LEU A 108 13.96 4.52 18.44
CA LEU A 108 14.23 5.91 18.06
C LEU A 108 13.55 6.88 19.03
N LEU A 109 12.27 6.67 19.34
CA LEU A 109 11.54 7.48 20.32
C LEU A 109 12.18 7.42 21.71
N ARG A 110 12.67 6.26 22.12
CA ARG A 110 13.38 6.11 23.40
C ARG A 110 14.62 7.00 23.49
N VAL A 111 15.36 7.14 22.39
CA VAL A 111 16.60 7.93 22.33
C VAL A 111 16.33 9.40 22.09
N THR A 112 15.42 9.75 21.18
CA THR A 112 15.18 11.15 20.78
C THR A 112 14.18 11.87 21.68
N LEU A 113 13.18 11.17 22.22
CA LEU A 113 12.06 11.73 22.99
C LEU A 113 11.73 10.88 24.23
N PRO A 114 12.66 10.75 25.20
CA PRO A 114 12.53 9.79 26.31
C PRO A 114 11.30 10.02 27.19
N LYS A 115 10.89 11.28 27.41
CA LYS A 115 9.66 11.61 28.17
C LYS A 115 8.40 11.12 27.47
N PHE A 116 8.32 11.29 26.15
CA PHE A 116 7.19 10.83 25.34
C PHE A 116 7.16 9.31 25.25
N HIS A 117 8.32 8.67 25.02
CA HIS A 117 8.43 7.21 25.07
C HIS A 117 7.97 6.63 26.41
N TYR A 118 8.37 7.24 27.54
CA TYR A 118 7.91 6.81 28.86
C TYR A 118 6.39 6.95 29.02
N HIS A 119 5.82 8.06 28.57
CA HIS A 119 4.37 8.27 28.60
C HIS A 119 3.62 7.21 27.78
N LEU A 120 4.06 6.93 26.55
CA LEU A 120 3.47 5.87 25.71
C LEU A 120 3.58 4.49 26.37
N LYS A 121 4.71 4.19 27.03
CA LYS A 121 4.91 2.93 27.74
C LYS A 121 3.94 2.77 28.92
N LEU A 122 3.60 3.84 29.62
CA LEU A 122 2.62 3.80 30.71
C LEU A 122 1.20 3.56 30.19
N LEU A 123 0.83 4.15 29.05
CA LEU A 123 -0.51 3.99 28.46
C LEU A 123 -0.76 2.59 27.89
N GLY A 124 0.28 1.94 27.35
CA GLY A 124 0.15 0.60 26.76
C GLY A 124 0.30 -0.57 27.75
N GLN A 125 0.20 -0.33 29.05
CA GLN A 125 0.23 -1.36 30.10
C GLN A 125 -1.15 -1.88 30.52
N GLU A 126 -2.24 -1.29 30.02
CA GLU A 126 -3.60 -1.86 30.05
C GLU A 126 -3.86 -2.68 28.77
#